data_AF-A0A4R8DT86-F1
#
_entry.id   AF-A0A4R8DT86-F1
#
_cell.length_a   1.000
_cell.length_b   1.000
_cell.length_c   1.000
_cell.angle_alpha   90.00
_cell.angle_beta   90.00
_cell.angle_gamma   90.00
#
_symmetry.space_group_name_H-M   'P 1'
#
loop_
_entity.id
_entity.type
_entity.pdbx_description
1 polymer ?
#
loop_
_entity_poly.entity_id
_entity_poly.type
_entity_poly.pdbx_seq_one_letter_code
_entity_poly.pdbx_strand_id
1 'polypeptide(L)' 'MAKIKLINPEREPLTVEKLRQLTGWQDISDEQATAIIHSVDLFVRILYDVVAKEYSHCIDNQYLINLEDNSEPLNNAA' A
#
# COMPACT_ATOMS: atom_id res chain seq x y z
N MET A 1 -5.75 33.12 3.82
CA MET A 1 -5.56 31.68 3.51
C MET A 1 -4.07 31.41 3.45
N ALA A 2 -3.55 30.45 4.23
CA ALA A 2 -2.13 30.11 4.21
C ALA A 2 -1.76 29.48 2.87
N LYS A 3 -0.67 29.94 2.25
CA LYS A 3 -0.20 29.42 0.97
C LYS A 3 0.43 28.04 1.24
N ILE A 4 -0.20 26.97 0.80
CA ILE A 4 0.36 25.61 0.93
C ILE A 4 1.61 25.56 0.04
N LYS A 5 2.78 25.47 0.66
CA LYS A 5 4.04 25.29 -0.06
C LYS A 5 4.23 23.80 -0.30
N LEU A 6 4.20 23.39 -1.57
CA LEU A 6 4.53 22.02 -1.96
C LEU A 6 5.99 21.75 -1.59
N ILE A 7 6.21 20.71 -0.80
CA ILE A 7 7.55 20.29 -0.36
C ILE A 7 8.31 19.62 -1.52
N ASN A 8 7.60 18.91 -2.40
CA ASN A 8 8.16 18.21 -3.55
C ASN A 8 7.31 18.46 -4.81
N PRO A 9 7.39 19.65 -5.43
CA PRO A 9 6.57 20.00 -6.59
C PRO A 9 6.85 19.11 -7.80
N GLU A 10 8.11 18.72 -8.01
CA GLU A 10 8.57 17.89 -9.13
C GLU A 10 8.40 16.38 -8.89
N ARG A 11 7.88 15.99 -7.72
CA ARG A 11 7.66 14.58 -7.31
C ARG A 11 8.90 13.70 -7.44
N GLU A 12 10.07 14.29 -7.28
CA GLU A 12 11.31 13.55 -7.39
C GLU A 12 11.50 12.62 -6.20
N PRO A 13 12.18 11.47 -6.36
CA PRO A 13 12.44 10.54 -5.27
C PRO A 13 13.28 11.19 -4.17
N LEU A 14 13.05 10.76 -2.92
CA LEU A 14 13.87 11.12 -1.78
C LEU A 14 15.20 10.38 -1.84
N THR A 15 16.29 11.11 -2.00
CA THR A 15 17.67 10.58 -1.97
C THR A 15 18.38 11.01 -0.69
N VAL A 16 19.55 10.43 -0.41
CA VAL A 16 20.37 10.79 0.76
C VAL A 16 20.75 12.27 0.73
N GLU A 17 21.12 12.78 -0.44
CA GLU A 17 21.49 14.19 -0.64
C GLU A 17 20.31 15.12 -0.37
N LYS A 18 19.12 14.74 -0.84
CA LYS A 18 17.90 15.51 -0.61
C LYS A 18 17.46 15.47 0.84
N LEU A 19 17.62 14.33 1.50
CA LEU A 19 17.35 14.20 2.93
C LEU A 19 18.24 15.15 3.73
N ARG A 20 19.53 15.26 3.40
CA ARG A 20 20.48 16.18 4.04
C ARG A 20 20.22 17.66 3.75
N GLN A 21 19.57 17.98 2.63
CA GLN A 21 19.13 19.35 2.33
C GLN A 21 17.96 19.80 3.21
N LEU A 22 17.27 18.87 3.88
CA LEU A 22 16.23 19.20 4.84
C LEU A 22 16.85 19.75 6.14
N THR A 23 16.22 20.77 6.69
CA THR A 23 16.67 21.40 7.95
C THR A 23 16.72 20.38 9.09
N GLY A 24 17.89 20.21 9.72
CA GLY A 24 18.09 19.34 10.88
C GLY A 24 18.68 17.97 10.56
N TRP A 25 19.02 17.70 9.29
CA TRP A 25 19.47 16.38 8.82
C TRP A 25 20.85 16.43 8.14
N GLN A 26 21.60 17.52 8.27
CA GLN A 26 22.88 17.72 7.57
C GLN A 26 23.97 16.71 7.99
N ASP A 27 23.99 16.34 9.27
CA ASP A 27 25.11 15.59 9.88
C ASP A 27 24.84 14.08 10.00
N ILE A 28 23.77 13.56 9.39
CA ILE A 28 23.47 12.13 9.43
C ILE A 28 24.43 11.33 8.54
N SER A 29 24.82 10.15 9.00
CA SER A 29 25.66 9.25 8.19
C SER A 29 24.89 8.68 6.99
N ASP A 30 25.61 8.16 5.98
CA ASP A 30 24.98 7.54 4.81
C ASP A 30 24.12 6.33 5.22
N GLU A 31 24.58 5.56 6.21
CA GLU A 31 23.85 4.40 6.74
C GLU A 31 22.55 4.83 7.43
N GLN A 32 22.60 5.90 8.24
CA GLN A 32 21.42 6.46 8.90
C GLN A 32 20.43 7.02 7.87
N ALA A 33 20.92 7.77 6.89
CA ALA A 33 20.09 8.31 5.81
C ALA A 33 19.40 7.19 5.02
N THR A 34 20.14 6.13 4.69
CA THR A 34 19.61 4.96 3.99
C THR A 34 18.53 4.25 4.82
N ALA A 35 18.76 4.07 6.12
CA ALA A 35 17.78 3.46 7.02
C ALA A 35 16.49 4.30 7.11
N ILE A 36 16.60 5.64 7.18
CA ILE A 36 15.46 6.55 7.18
C ILE A 36 14.67 6.42 5.88
N ILE A 37 15.34 6.53 4.73
CA ILE A 37 14.70 6.43 3.42
C ILE A 37 13.96 5.09 3.29
N HIS A 38 14.61 4.00 3.72
CA HIS A 38 14.01 2.67 3.73
C HIS A 38 12.76 2.60 4.63
N SER A 39 12.81 3.19 5.82
CA SER A 39 11.66 3.23 6.75
C SER A 39 10.47 4.00 6.17
N VAL A 40 10.73 5.09 5.45
CA VAL A 40 9.70 5.90 4.79
C VAL A 40 9.07 5.12 3.64
N ASP A 41 9.86 4.41 2.83
CA ASP A 41 9.33 3.55 1.75
C ASP A 41 8.39 2.48 2.31
N LEU A 42 8.81 1.78 3.37
CA LEU A 42 7.97 0.78 4.03
C LEU A 42 6.69 1.38 4.60
N PHE A 43 6.78 2.53 5.25
CA PHE A 43 5.61 3.21 5.81
C PHE A 43 4.63 3.62 4.72
N VAL A 44 5.10 4.18 3.60
CA VAL A 44 4.24 4.59 2.49
C VAL A 44 3.56 3.38 1.85
N ARG A 45 4.24 2.24 1.73
CA ARG A 45 3.62 0.99 1.24
C ARG A 45 2.51 0.52 2.16
N ILE A 46 2.75 0.48 3.46
CA ILE A 46 1.73 0.10 4.46
C ILE A 46 0.54 1.07 4.39
N LEU A 47 0.83 2.38 4.35
CA LEU A 47 -0.21 3.39 4.26
C LEU A 47 -1.04 3.20 2.99
N TYR A 48 -0.37 3.01 1.84
CA TYR A 48 -1.02 2.73 0.57
C TYR A 48 -1.91 1.49 0.66
N ASP A 49 -1.43 0.38 1.21
CA ASP A 49 -2.23 -0.84 1.38
C ASP A 49 -3.47 -0.60 2.27
N VAL A 50 -3.34 0.23 3.30
CA VAL A 50 -4.45 0.57 4.20
C VAL A 50 -5.49 1.45 3.48
N VAL A 51 -5.06 2.50 2.78
CA VAL A 51 -6.01 3.43 2.12
C VAL A 51 -6.54 2.90 0.78
N ALA A 52 -5.76 2.10 0.06
CA ALA A 52 -6.16 1.55 -1.24
C ALA A 52 -7.13 0.38 -1.10
N LYS A 53 -7.12 -0.34 0.04
CA LYS A 53 -8.08 -1.42 0.31
C LYS A 53 -9.53 -0.94 0.35
N GLU A 54 -9.79 0.30 0.74
CA GLU A 54 -11.14 0.89 0.69
C GLU A 54 -11.67 1.07 -0.75
N TYR A 55 -10.78 1.11 -1.76
CA TYR A 55 -11.15 1.18 -3.18
C TYR A 55 -11.19 -0.21 -3.86
N SER A 56 -10.78 -1.27 -3.16
CA SER A 56 -10.74 -2.64 -3.66
C SER A 56 -11.99 -3.42 -3.23
N HIS A 57 -13.18 -2.95 -3.62
CA HIS A 57 -14.41 -3.74 -3.51
C HIS A 57 -14.58 -4.80 -4.61
N CYS A 58 -13.59 -4.97 -5.50
CA CYS A 58 -13.56 -6.07 -6.45
C CYS A 58 -12.79 -7.26 -5.84
N ILE A 59 -13.54 -8.25 -5.39
CA ILE A 59 -13.04 -9.62 -5.24
C ILE A 59 -12.85 -10.16 -6.67
N ASP A 60 -11.75 -9.80 -7.34
CA ASP A 60 -11.39 -10.42 -8.60
C ASP A 60 -10.72 -11.78 -8.33
N ASN A 61 -11.26 -12.85 -8.93
CA ASN A 61 -10.75 -14.24 -8.94
C ASN A 61 -11.16 -15.17 -7.78
N GLN A 62 -12.36 -15.02 -7.19
CA GLN A 62 -12.95 -16.15 -6.47
C GLN A 62 -13.70 -17.07 -7.44
N TYR A 63 -13.24 -18.31 -7.56
CA TYR A 63 -14.02 -19.38 -8.18
C TYR A 63 -15.18 -19.73 -7.26
N LEU A 64 -16.39 -19.33 -7.64
CA LEU A 64 -17.62 -19.77 -6.97
C LEU A 64 -17.92 -21.21 -7.41
N ILE A 65 -17.78 -22.16 -6.49
CA ILE A 65 -18.33 -23.52 -6.69
C ILE A 65 -19.82 -23.44 -6.34
N ASN A 66 -20.66 -23.43 -7.37
CA ASN A 66 -22.09 -23.54 -7.18
C ASN A 66 -22.41 -25.03 -6.95
N LEU A 67 -22.73 -25.40 -5.72
CA LEU A 67 -23.24 -26.73 -5.41
C LEU A 67 -24.71 -26.74 -5.85
N GLU A 68 -24.96 -27.02 -7.12
CA GLU A 68 -26.31 -27.39 -7.54
C GLU A 68 -26.66 -28.72 -6.87
N ASP A 69 -27.66 -28.67 -6.00
CA ASP A 69 -28.17 -29.78 -5.22
C ASP A 69 -28.80 -30.81 -6.17
N ASN A 70 -27.96 -31.67 -6.76
CA ASN A 70 -28.38 -32.84 -7.54
C ASN A 70 -28.77 -33.98 -6.60
N SER A 71 -29.65 -33.69 -5.62
CA SER A 71 -30.31 -34.75 -4.88
C SER A 71 -31.32 -35.40 -5.83
N GLU A 72 -30.93 -36.49 -6.48
CA GLU A 72 -31.91 -37.37 -7.12
C GLU A 72 -32.96 -37.77 -6.08
N PRO A 73 -34.26 -37.76 -6.41
CA PRO A 73 -35.26 -38.24 -5.48
C PRO A 73 -35.00 -39.73 -5.24
N LEU A 74 -34.71 -40.09 -3.98
CA LEU A 74 -34.67 -41.48 -3.53
C LEU A 74 -36.00 -42.14 -3.90
N ASN A 75 -36.00 -42.92 -4.98
CA ASN A 75 -37.12 -43.74 -5.37
C ASN A 75 -37.23 -44.92 -4.39
N ASN A 76 -37.91 -44.69 -3.27
CA ASN A 76 -38.35 -45.73 -2.38
C ASN A 76 -39.63 -46.34 -2.95
N ALA A 77 -39.50 -47.35 -3.81
CA ALA A 77 -40.60 -48.23 -4.18
C ALA A 77 -40.29 -49.65 -3.67
N ALA A 78 -41.22 -50.13 -2.87
CA ALA A 78 -41.24 -51.37 -2.10
C ALA A 78 -41.27 -52.65 -2.94
#